data_AF-A0A841Q2V2-F1
#
_entry.id   AF-A0A841Q2V2-F1
#
_cell.length_a   1.000
_cell.length_b   1.000
_cell.length_c   1.000
_cell.angle_alpha   90.00
_cell.angle_beta   90.00
_cell.angle_gamma   90.00
#
_symmetry.space_group_name_H-M   'P 1'
#
loop_
_entity.id
_entity.type
_entity.pdbx_description
1 polymer ?
#
loop_
_entity_poly.entity_id
_entity_poly.type
_entity_poly.pdbx_seq_one_letter_code
_entity_poly.pdbx_strand_id
1 'polypeptide(L)'
;MKNWNQLFVRHGWLIEDKGENTFDCSKETDVNLTFLMECLNKAKVDYRYIAPLKELTIFTEITEEEWLKILNFNHRGRGGHLWFRPGQDQPKVRELDTFICGIVRQLNRLGFYTTGSCDGHERRPAHLILTDKCQIETLVEILHTLGQKQVSWRENRNGSYHLRLPFKRKQLLYLAEQLSSVEEEWVEEGYDFIKEKLFQQQLEQLLSIPGESGNEEPIRKHVLEKLSPFVDFITVDQAGNILAEKTYKGGYGPTILLNAHLDTVYEIEKDREIIKEGNLWSSSKGILGADDRAGVAVLLHVAEFLHFTNSFRGKVKFIFTVEEECGLVGASKVHDYFLWGTDAAIVVDRRGTGDIVTSCGGYIPFCNVSYGEFFEKLAEEAELNGWATTIGGSSDTRIWAEHGIQSVNLSAGYNHEHTEREVLDVASCYETAKLVKAVLGKGNELKRVLRDIRRGKQVEEVTGTLL
;
A
#
# COMPACT_ATOMS: atom_id res chain seq x y z
N MET A 1 14.65 11.10 5.76
CA MET A 1 15.84 10.37 6.26
C MET A 1 15.37 8.96 6.61
N LYS A 2 16.20 7.92 6.45
CA LYS A 2 15.81 6.55 6.82
C LYS A 2 16.08 6.33 8.31
N ASN A 3 15.16 5.68 9.02
CA ASN A 3 15.36 5.34 10.43
C ASN A 3 16.27 4.10 10.58
N TRP A 4 16.71 3.81 11.80
CA TRP A 4 17.62 2.68 12.07
C TRP A 4 17.05 1.33 11.69
N ASN A 5 15.76 1.08 11.95
CA ASN A 5 15.10 -0.15 11.54
C ASN A 5 15.22 -0.38 10.02
N GLN A 6 14.90 0.66 9.22
CA GLN A 6 15.06 0.61 7.77
C GLN A 6 16.51 0.36 7.36
N LEU A 7 17.48 1.03 7.98
CA LEU A 7 18.90 0.80 7.67
C LEU A 7 19.33 -0.65 7.97
N PHE A 8 18.84 -1.24 9.05
CA PHE A 8 19.15 -2.62 9.40
C PHE A 8 18.55 -3.63 8.43
N VAL A 9 17.27 -3.50 8.12
CA VAL A 9 16.58 -4.34 7.15
C VAL A 9 17.24 -4.26 5.77
N ARG A 10 17.47 -3.05 5.25
CA ARG A 10 18.08 -2.82 3.92
C ARG A 10 19.44 -3.48 3.77
N HIS A 11 20.19 -3.60 4.87
CA HIS A 11 21.55 -4.13 4.87
C HIS A 11 21.69 -5.52 5.49
N GLY A 12 20.59 -6.16 5.83
CA GLY A 12 20.51 -7.61 6.09
C GLY A 12 20.55 -8.05 7.54
N TRP A 13 20.40 -7.14 8.51
CA TRP A 13 20.23 -7.54 9.90
C TRP A 13 18.78 -7.91 10.19
N LEU A 14 18.59 -9.06 10.84
CA LEU A 14 17.28 -9.54 11.28
C LEU A 14 17.09 -9.20 12.75
N ILE A 15 16.77 -7.94 13.02
CA ILE A 15 16.51 -7.42 14.37
C ILE A 15 15.15 -6.74 14.40
N GLU A 16 14.46 -6.78 15.54
CA GLU A 16 13.10 -6.27 15.67
C GLU A 16 13.09 -4.93 16.41
N ASP A 17 12.35 -3.96 15.90
CA ASP A 17 12.20 -2.65 16.53
C ASP A 17 11.21 -2.73 17.71
N LYS A 18 11.67 -2.37 18.91
CA LYS A 18 10.86 -2.27 20.14
C LYS A 18 10.40 -0.84 20.42
N GLY A 19 10.66 0.10 19.52
CA GLY A 19 10.42 1.52 19.72
C GLY A 19 11.60 2.25 20.36
N GLU A 20 11.58 3.58 20.28
CA GLU A 20 12.61 4.46 20.86
C GLU A 20 14.06 4.11 20.44
N ASN A 21 14.25 3.64 19.21
CA ASN A 21 15.54 3.14 18.69
C ASN A 21 16.14 2.00 19.55
N THR A 22 15.29 1.19 20.18
CA THR A 22 15.67 -0.04 20.88
C THR A 22 15.28 -1.25 20.04
N PHE A 23 16.20 -2.21 19.92
CA PHE A 23 16.08 -3.35 19.01
C PHE A 23 16.31 -4.68 19.73
N ASP A 24 15.45 -5.66 19.46
CA ASP A 24 15.64 -7.06 19.83
C ASP A 24 16.53 -7.76 18.80
N CYS A 25 17.67 -8.27 19.26
CA CYS A 25 18.66 -8.96 18.46
C CYS A 25 18.64 -10.49 18.65
N SER A 26 17.62 -11.04 19.32
CA SER A 26 17.53 -12.47 19.66
C SER A 26 17.51 -13.40 18.45
N LYS A 27 16.89 -12.96 17.35
CA LYS A 27 16.83 -13.69 16.06
C LYS A 27 18.13 -13.65 15.25
N GLU A 28 19.12 -12.87 15.68
CA GLU A 28 20.37 -12.68 14.95
C GLU A 28 21.53 -13.51 15.55
N THR A 29 22.45 -13.92 14.67
CA THR A 29 23.64 -14.68 15.05
C THR A 29 24.70 -13.80 15.71
N ASP A 30 25.46 -14.37 16.64
CA ASP A 30 26.53 -13.63 17.33
C ASP A 30 27.62 -13.13 16.35
N VAL A 31 27.83 -13.84 15.25
CA VAL A 31 28.74 -13.42 14.16
C VAL A 31 28.24 -12.14 13.48
N ASN A 32 26.96 -12.07 13.15
CA ASN A 32 26.36 -10.90 12.51
C ASN A 32 26.23 -9.72 13.48
N LEU A 33 25.96 -9.98 14.77
CA LEU A 33 25.95 -8.95 15.81
C LEU A 33 27.34 -8.38 16.07
N THR A 34 28.38 -9.22 16.12
CA THR A 34 29.76 -8.75 16.22
C THR A 34 30.09 -7.80 15.06
N PHE A 35 29.72 -8.17 13.83
CA PHE A 35 29.91 -7.31 12.67
C PHE A 35 29.07 -6.03 12.72
N LEU A 36 27.84 -6.07 13.25
CA LEU A 36 27.01 -4.88 13.47
C LEU A 36 27.72 -3.89 14.41
N MET A 37 28.21 -4.37 15.56
CA MET A 37 28.91 -3.53 16.53
C MET A 37 30.19 -2.94 15.95
N GLU A 38 30.96 -3.69 15.15
CA GLU A 38 32.11 -3.16 14.42
C GLU A 38 31.70 -2.00 13.50
N CYS A 39 30.57 -2.13 12.78
CA CYS A 39 30.07 -1.09 11.90
C CYS A 39 29.61 0.16 12.67
N LEU A 40 28.87 -0.01 13.77
CA LEU A 40 28.42 1.10 14.63
C LEU A 40 29.62 1.87 15.22
N ASN A 41 30.63 1.15 15.73
CA ASN A 41 31.86 1.76 16.23
C ASN A 41 32.62 2.54 15.14
N LYS A 42 32.73 1.98 13.93
CA LYS A 42 33.39 2.64 12.80
C LYS A 42 32.60 3.87 12.31
N ALA A 43 31.27 3.82 12.43
CA ALA A 43 30.36 4.92 12.15
C ALA A 43 30.37 6.01 13.24
N LYS A 44 31.00 5.74 14.39
CA LYS A 44 30.98 6.60 15.59
C LYS A 44 29.54 6.89 16.07
N VAL A 45 28.70 5.87 16.01
CA VAL A 45 27.32 5.93 16.52
C VAL A 45 27.34 5.55 17.99
N ASP A 46 26.72 6.36 18.85
CA ASP A 46 26.57 6.03 20.26
C ASP A 46 25.46 4.99 20.42
N TYR A 47 25.76 3.89 21.10
CA TYR A 47 24.82 2.80 21.35
C TYR A 47 25.08 2.12 22.68
N ARG A 48 24.06 1.42 23.19
CA ARG A 48 24.16 0.52 24.34
C ARG A 48 23.70 -0.87 23.91
N TYR A 49 24.53 -1.87 24.12
CA TYR A 49 24.17 -3.27 23.87
C TYR A 49 24.19 -4.07 25.17
N ILE A 50 23.05 -4.66 25.53
CA ILE A 50 22.89 -5.51 26.71
C ILE A 50 22.95 -6.96 26.25
N ALA A 51 24.16 -7.53 26.24
CA ALA A 51 24.41 -8.87 25.68
C ALA A 51 23.52 -9.99 26.24
N PRO A 52 23.24 -10.08 27.57
CA PRO A 52 22.35 -11.11 28.10
C PRO A 52 20.91 -11.02 27.59
N LEU A 53 20.44 -9.81 27.27
CA LEU A 53 19.10 -9.57 26.75
C LEU A 53 19.06 -9.55 25.22
N LYS A 54 20.23 -9.60 24.56
CA LYS A 54 20.39 -9.32 23.13
C LYS A 54 19.63 -8.05 22.72
N GLU A 55 19.76 -6.98 23.50
CA GLU A 55 19.06 -5.74 23.27
C GLU A 55 20.02 -4.63 22.89
N LEU A 56 19.73 -3.90 21.79
CA LEU A 56 20.53 -2.81 21.28
C LEU A 56 19.72 -1.51 21.30
N THR A 57 20.18 -0.50 22.04
CA THR A 57 19.63 0.86 21.97
C THR A 57 20.60 1.78 21.25
N ILE A 58 20.13 2.61 20.32
CA ILE A 58 20.95 3.56 19.55
C ILE A 58 20.54 5.00 19.85
N PHE A 59 21.52 5.85 20.12
CA PHE A 59 21.29 7.23 20.56
C PHE A 59 21.62 8.28 19.50
N THR A 60 22.34 7.90 18.44
CA THR A 60 22.76 8.82 17.38
C THR A 60 22.10 8.46 16.05
N GLU A 61 21.56 9.45 15.36
CA GLU A 61 21.10 9.29 13.98
C GLU A 61 22.27 9.34 12.99
N ILE A 62 22.10 8.67 11.85
CA ILE A 62 23.06 8.70 10.74
C ILE A 62 22.33 8.71 9.41
N THR A 63 22.91 9.33 8.38
CA THR A 63 22.36 9.26 7.03
C THR A 63 22.64 7.92 6.37
N GLU A 64 21.77 7.48 5.45
CA GLU A 64 21.99 6.25 4.67
C GLU A 64 23.31 6.31 3.87
N GLU A 65 23.70 7.50 3.39
CA GLU A 65 24.95 7.67 2.65
C GLU A 65 26.19 7.48 3.53
N GLU A 66 26.17 7.99 4.76
CA GLU A 66 27.25 7.78 5.73
C GLU A 66 27.33 6.32 6.15
N TRP A 67 26.18 5.70 6.44
CA TRP A 67 26.10 4.28 6.78
C TRP A 67 26.64 3.40 5.64
N LEU A 68 26.25 3.67 4.40
CA LEU A 68 26.76 2.96 3.22
C LEU A 68 28.27 3.06 3.05
N LYS A 69 28.91 4.20 3.39
CA LYS A 69 30.38 4.34 3.34
C LYS A 69 31.08 3.40 4.31
N ILE A 70 30.48 3.13 5.47
CA ILE A 70 31.00 2.19 6.47
C ILE A 70 30.89 0.75 5.96
N LEU A 71 29.72 0.43 5.41
CA LEU A 71 29.33 -0.89 4.94
C LEU A 71 30.01 -1.32 3.64
N ASN A 72 30.30 -0.40 2.74
CA ASN A 72 30.82 -0.68 1.41
C ASN A 72 32.36 -0.65 1.37
N PHE A 73 32.99 -1.60 2.05
CA PHE A 73 34.45 -1.73 2.09
C PHE A 73 35.00 -2.71 1.04
N ASN A 74 36.28 -2.56 0.71
CA ASN A 74 36.96 -3.40 -0.28
C ASN A 74 36.83 -4.89 0.08
N HIS A 75 36.51 -5.71 -0.92
CA HIS A 75 36.36 -7.17 -0.81
C HIS A 75 35.13 -7.68 -0.05
N ARG A 76 34.23 -6.82 0.42
CA ARG A 76 32.89 -7.26 0.84
C ARG A 76 32.20 -7.98 -0.32
N GLY A 77 31.56 -9.11 -0.04
CA GLY A 77 30.85 -9.89 -1.08
C GLY A 77 31.74 -10.69 -2.04
N ARG A 78 33.07 -10.60 -1.95
CA ARG A 78 34.01 -11.24 -2.90
C ARG A 78 34.48 -12.65 -2.51
N GLY A 79 33.75 -13.34 -1.64
CA GLY A 79 33.99 -14.76 -1.35
C GLY A 79 33.50 -15.63 -2.51
N GLY A 80 34.40 -16.36 -3.19
CA GLY A 80 34.05 -17.17 -4.38
C GLY A 80 33.08 -18.33 -4.13
N HIS A 81 32.78 -18.66 -2.87
CA HIS A 81 31.82 -19.69 -2.45
C HIS A 81 31.09 -19.23 -1.18
N LEU A 82 29.79 -19.53 -1.07
CA LEU A 82 29.05 -19.32 0.18
C LEU A 82 29.52 -20.33 1.23
N TRP A 83 29.90 -19.85 2.41
CA TRP A 83 30.37 -20.67 3.54
C TRP A 83 29.25 -20.99 4.54
N PHE A 84 28.01 -21.16 4.05
CA PHE A 84 26.87 -21.49 4.89
C PHE A 84 26.03 -22.58 4.23
N ARG A 85 25.43 -23.46 5.04
CA ARG A 85 24.53 -24.52 4.59
C ARG A 85 23.12 -23.95 4.45
N PRO A 86 22.56 -23.87 3.23
CA PRO A 86 21.20 -23.34 3.02
C PRO A 86 20.18 -24.10 3.89
N GLY A 87 19.33 -23.36 4.61
CA GLY A 87 18.32 -23.92 5.51
C GLY A 87 18.84 -24.50 6.84
N GLN A 88 20.14 -24.42 7.12
CA GLN A 88 20.72 -24.79 8.42
C GLN A 88 21.43 -23.60 9.06
N ASP A 89 22.21 -22.88 8.27
CA ASP A 89 23.00 -21.73 8.70
C ASP A 89 22.38 -20.43 8.19
N GLN A 90 22.41 -19.41 9.03
CA GLN A 90 22.04 -18.06 8.63
C GLN A 90 23.16 -17.40 7.77
N PRO A 91 22.83 -16.75 6.64
CA PRO A 91 23.83 -16.06 5.83
C PRO A 91 24.55 -14.97 6.63
N LYS A 92 25.89 -14.94 6.54
CA LYS A 92 26.71 -13.93 7.23
C LYS A 92 26.65 -12.59 6.49
N VAL A 93 26.16 -11.55 7.14
CA VAL A 93 25.96 -10.20 6.57
C VAL A 93 27.25 -9.61 5.99
N ARG A 94 28.39 -9.87 6.66
CA ARG A 94 29.72 -9.42 6.25
C ARG A 94 30.18 -10.00 4.90
N GLU A 95 29.71 -11.19 4.56
CA GLU A 95 30.14 -11.94 3.37
C GLU A 95 29.29 -11.66 2.14
N LEU A 96 28.19 -10.91 2.28
CA LEU A 96 27.25 -10.59 1.20
C LEU A 96 27.51 -9.20 0.59
N ASP A 97 27.21 -9.06 -0.70
CA ASP A 97 27.23 -7.78 -1.41
C ASP A 97 26.27 -6.77 -0.75
N THR A 98 26.76 -5.56 -0.47
CA THR A 98 26.08 -4.53 0.34
C THR A 98 24.63 -4.28 -0.07
N PHE A 99 24.34 -4.24 -1.37
CA PHE A 99 23.04 -3.81 -1.89
C PHE A 99 22.04 -4.94 -2.07
N ILE A 100 22.48 -6.20 -2.08
CA ILE A 100 21.58 -7.38 -2.20
C ILE A 100 21.45 -8.13 -0.86
N CYS A 101 22.32 -7.84 0.10
CA CYS A 101 22.37 -8.51 1.41
C CYS A 101 21.01 -8.54 2.12
N GLY A 102 20.27 -7.42 2.15
CA GLY A 102 18.93 -7.36 2.71
C GLY A 102 17.97 -8.37 2.07
N ILE A 103 17.94 -8.42 0.73
CA ILE A 103 17.11 -9.37 -0.02
C ILE A 103 17.49 -10.80 0.33
N VAL A 104 18.79 -11.14 0.31
CA VAL A 104 19.27 -12.49 0.64
C VAL A 104 18.80 -12.90 2.03
N ARG A 105 18.95 -12.02 3.03
CA ARG A 105 18.59 -12.31 4.42
C ARG A 105 17.08 -12.49 4.59
N GLN A 106 16.27 -11.65 3.95
CA GLN A 106 14.81 -11.79 3.99
C GLN A 106 14.31 -13.03 3.26
N LEU A 107 14.89 -13.39 2.11
CA LEU A 107 14.50 -14.62 1.41
C LEU A 107 14.83 -15.87 2.21
N ASN A 108 15.99 -15.93 2.87
CA ASN A 108 16.32 -17.06 3.73
C ASN A 108 15.44 -17.12 5.00
N ARG A 109 14.99 -15.96 5.52
CA ARG A 109 13.97 -15.91 6.59
C ARG A 109 12.65 -16.53 6.12
N LEU A 110 12.21 -16.20 4.90
CA LEU A 110 10.97 -16.70 4.30
C LEU A 110 11.08 -18.14 3.73
N GLY A 111 12.14 -18.89 4.05
CA GLY A 111 12.34 -20.26 3.55
C GLY A 111 12.84 -20.38 2.11
N PHE A 112 13.02 -19.28 1.37
CA PHE A 112 13.58 -19.26 0.02
C PHE A 112 15.13 -19.24 0.07
N TYR A 113 15.71 -20.40 0.41
CA TYR A 113 17.14 -20.48 0.69
C TYR A 113 18.01 -20.20 -0.55
N THR A 114 19.06 -19.40 -0.34
CA THR A 114 19.99 -18.99 -1.40
C THR A 114 21.30 -19.76 -1.34
N THR A 115 21.85 -20.14 -2.50
CA THR A 115 23.18 -20.76 -2.69
C THR A 115 24.17 -19.82 -3.40
N GLY A 116 23.73 -18.64 -3.84
CA GLY A 116 24.57 -17.59 -4.41
C GLY A 116 23.84 -16.26 -4.51
N SER A 117 24.58 -15.16 -4.51
CA SER A 117 24.02 -13.82 -4.77
C SER A 117 25.08 -12.89 -5.34
N CYS A 118 24.65 -11.89 -6.12
CA CYS A 118 25.51 -10.81 -6.59
C CYS A 118 24.66 -9.57 -6.89
N ASP A 119 25.08 -8.38 -6.43
CA ASP A 119 24.40 -7.11 -6.72
C ASP A 119 24.66 -6.58 -8.14
N GLY A 120 25.46 -7.31 -8.93
CA GLY A 120 25.82 -6.98 -10.31
C GLY A 120 26.91 -5.92 -10.46
N HIS A 121 27.35 -5.31 -9.34
CA HIS A 121 28.40 -4.30 -9.26
C HIS A 121 28.26 -3.17 -10.31
N GLU A 122 27.02 -2.77 -10.61
CA GLU A 122 26.68 -1.77 -11.66
C GLU A 122 27.11 -2.15 -13.09
N ARG A 123 27.58 -3.37 -13.32
CA ARG A 123 28.05 -3.86 -14.64
C ARG A 123 27.05 -4.80 -15.30
N ARG A 124 26.21 -5.45 -14.50
CA ARG A 124 25.18 -6.39 -14.94
C ARG A 124 24.00 -6.36 -13.98
N PRO A 125 22.85 -6.93 -14.36
CA PRO A 125 21.73 -7.14 -13.44
C PRO A 125 22.16 -7.92 -12.19
N ALA A 126 21.58 -7.56 -11.06
CA ALA A 126 21.68 -8.34 -9.84
C ALA A 126 21.04 -9.72 -10.04
N HIS A 127 21.52 -10.73 -9.31
CA HIS A 127 20.97 -12.07 -9.39
C HIS A 127 21.17 -12.86 -8.10
N LEU A 128 20.35 -13.89 -7.96
CA LEU A 128 20.34 -14.86 -6.88
C LEU A 128 20.41 -16.26 -7.48
N ILE A 129 21.04 -17.17 -6.75
CA ILE A 129 20.96 -18.62 -6.99
C ILE A 129 20.21 -19.20 -5.79
N LEU A 130 19.12 -19.90 -6.04
CA LEU A 130 18.24 -20.50 -5.04
C LEU A 130 18.45 -22.02 -5.04
N THR A 131 18.14 -22.67 -3.92
CA THR A 131 18.22 -24.15 -3.82
C THR A 131 17.26 -24.83 -4.81
N ASP A 132 17.54 -26.09 -5.11
CA ASP A 132 16.68 -26.99 -5.90
C ASP A 132 15.31 -27.25 -5.23
N LYS A 133 15.25 -27.14 -3.91
CA LYS A 133 14.02 -27.25 -3.11
C LYS A 133 13.17 -25.97 -3.07
N CYS A 134 13.63 -24.88 -3.68
CA CYS A 134 12.92 -23.62 -3.67
C CYS A 134 11.60 -23.72 -4.44
N GLN A 135 10.50 -23.27 -3.83
CA GLN A 135 9.23 -23.04 -4.52
C GLN A 135 9.33 -21.74 -5.34
N ILE A 136 9.99 -21.81 -6.50
CA ILE A 136 10.35 -20.63 -7.30
C ILE A 136 9.11 -19.90 -7.82
N GLU A 137 8.04 -20.62 -8.14
CA GLU A 137 6.77 -20.05 -8.59
C GLU A 137 6.16 -19.17 -7.50
N THR A 138 6.05 -19.69 -6.28
CA THR A 138 5.56 -18.94 -5.10
C THR A 138 6.41 -17.70 -4.86
N LEU A 139 7.74 -17.81 -4.91
CA LEU A 139 8.63 -16.67 -4.75
C LEU A 139 8.37 -15.59 -5.80
N VAL A 140 8.22 -15.99 -7.07
CA VAL A 140 7.97 -15.06 -8.17
C VAL A 140 6.61 -14.39 -8.02
N GLU A 141 5.59 -15.10 -7.55
CA GLU A 141 4.28 -14.53 -7.23
C GLU A 141 4.34 -13.51 -6.08
N ILE A 142 5.11 -13.78 -5.03
CA ILE A 142 5.37 -12.82 -3.94
C ILE A 142 6.08 -11.59 -4.48
N LEU A 143 7.14 -11.77 -5.28
CA LEU A 143 7.87 -10.66 -5.88
C LEU A 143 6.96 -9.83 -6.79
N HIS A 144 6.08 -10.47 -7.57
CA HIS A 144 5.09 -9.77 -8.39
C HIS A 144 4.07 -8.99 -7.55
N THR A 145 3.65 -9.55 -6.41
CA THR A 145 2.78 -8.90 -5.43
C THR A 145 3.43 -7.65 -4.85
N LEU A 146 4.74 -7.71 -4.54
CA LEU A 146 5.56 -6.57 -4.14
C LEU A 146 5.97 -5.66 -5.32
N GLY A 147 5.33 -5.81 -6.48
CA GLY A 147 5.50 -4.95 -7.64
C GLY A 147 6.65 -5.27 -8.60
N GLN A 148 7.38 -6.36 -8.37
CA GLN A 148 8.63 -6.65 -9.07
C GLN A 148 8.41 -7.47 -10.35
N LYS A 149 7.64 -6.99 -11.31
CA LYS A 149 7.28 -7.74 -12.55
C LYS A 149 8.41 -8.03 -13.53
N GLN A 150 9.53 -7.32 -13.38
CA GLN A 150 10.66 -7.44 -14.29
C GLN A 150 11.59 -8.62 -13.92
N VAL A 151 11.30 -9.31 -12.81
CA VAL A 151 12.08 -10.50 -12.42
C VAL A 151 11.91 -11.60 -13.46
N SER A 152 12.98 -12.35 -13.67
CA SER A 152 12.99 -13.50 -14.58
C SER A 152 13.85 -14.58 -13.97
N TRP A 153 13.51 -15.84 -14.19
CA TRP A 153 14.27 -16.95 -13.62
C TRP A 153 14.49 -18.03 -14.67
N ARG A 154 15.47 -18.89 -14.40
CA ARG A 154 15.72 -20.13 -15.16
C ARG A 154 16.20 -21.22 -14.21
N GLU A 155 15.92 -22.45 -14.55
CA GLU A 155 16.51 -23.61 -13.88
C GLU A 155 17.92 -23.88 -14.42
N ASN A 156 18.86 -24.20 -13.53
CA ASN A 156 20.21 -24.61 -13.86
C ASN A 156 20.28 -26.14 -13.99
N ARG A 157 21.34 -26.66 -14.60
CA ARG A 157 21.53 -28.12 -14.82
C ARG A 157 21.55 -28.97 -13.53
N ASN A 158 21.85 -28.36 -12.39
CA ASN A 158 21.89 -29.02 -11.09
C ASN A 158 20.57 -28.86 -10.30
N GLY A 159 19.48 -28.42 -10.94
CA GLY A 159 18.17 -28.18 -10.31
C GLY A 159 18.06 -26.86 -9.56
N SER A 160 19.16 -26.14 -9.30
CA SER A 160 19.10 -24.81 -8.67
C SER A 160 18.46 -23.77 -9.58
N TYR A 161 17.79 -22.77 -9.01
CA TYR A 161 17.18 -21.69 -9.80
C TYR A 161 18.06 -20.45 -9.83
N HIS A 162 18.20 -19.84 -11.00
CA HIS A 162 18.87 -18.56 -11.17
C HIS A 162 17.83 -17.45 -11.38
N LEU A 163 17.61 -16.61 -10.36
CA LEU A 163 16.69 -15.48 -10.37
C LEU A 163 17.43 -14.19 -10.71
N ARG A 164 17.00 -13.51 -11.77
CA ARG A 164 17.54 -12.23 -12.24
C ARG A 164 16.68 -11.07 -11.76
N LEU A 165 17.34 -10.10 -11.13
CA LEU A 165 16.76 -8.87 -10.58
C LEU A 165 17.31 -7.66 -11.37
N PRO A 166 16.63 -7.20 -12.44
CA PRO A 166 17.11 -6.10 -13.29
C PRO A 166 16.90 -4.72 -12.64
N PHE A 167 17.36 -4.56 -11.40
CA PHE A 167 17.10 -3.41 -10.56
C PHE A 167 18.36 -2.59 -10.32
N LYS A 168 18.18 -1.27 -10.13
CA LYS A 168 19.24 -0.39 -9.62
C LYS A 168 19.48 -0.67 -8.14
N ARG A 169 20.66 -0.32 -7.64
CA ARG A 169 21.05 -0.52 -6.23
C ARG A 169 20.02 -0.01 -5.21
N LYS A 170 19.49 1.20 -5.40
CA LYS A 170 18.45 1.76 -4.51
C LYS A 170 17.16 0.93 -4.51
N GLN A 171 16.79 0.35 -5.66
CA GLN A 171 15.62 -0.52 -5.78
C GLN A 171 15.84 -1.88 -5.09
N LEU A 172 17.08 -2.39 -5.06
CA LEU A 172 17.39 -3.61 -4.29
C LEU A 172 17.20 -3.39 -2.78
N LEU A 173 17.65 -2.25 -2.26
CA LEU A 173 17.43 -1.89 -0.86
C LEU A 173 15.93 -1.72 -0.55
N TYR A 174 15.17 -1.11 -1.46
CA TYR A 174 13.72 -1.01 -1.31
C TYR A 174 13.04 -2.39 -1.31
N LEU A 175 13.44 -3.30 -2.19
CA LEU A 175 12.92 -4.67 -2.20
C LEU A 175 13.21 -5.42 -0.90
N ALA A 176 14.37 -5.17 -0.25
CA ALA A 176 14.63 -5.73 1.07
C ALA A 176 13.64 -5.26 2.13
N GLU A 177 13.25 -3.97 2.13
CA GLU A 177 12.20 -3.45 3.02
C GLU A 177 10.83 -4.06 2.71
N GLN A 178 10.49 -4.26 1.43
CA GLN A 178 9.23 -4.87 1.05
C GLN A 178 9.16 -6.35 1.45
N LEU A 179 10.28 -7.08 1.35
CA LEU A 179 10.34 -8.47 1.79
C LEU A 179 10.32 -8.62 3.31
N SER A 180 10.73 -7.60 4.07
CA SER A 180 10.68 -7.67 5.54
C SER A 180 9.28 -7.52 6.09
N SER A 181 8.33 -6.96 5.35
CA SER A 181 6.93 -6.82 5.79
C SER A 181 6.10 -8.09 5.57
N VAL A 182 6.60 -9.05 4.80
CA VAL A 182 5.95 -10.36 4.59
C VAL A 182 6.35 -11.28 5.74
N GLU A 183 5.40 -11.92 6.42
CA GLU A 183 5.73 -12.90 7.47
C GLU A 183 5.89 -14.32 6.93
N GLU A 184 6.64 -15.15 7.66
CA GLU A 184 6.95 -16.54 7.26
C GLU A 184 5.68 -17.38 7.17
N GLU A 185 4.77 -17.20 8.12
CA GLU A 185 3.50 -17.92 8.21
C GLU A 185 2.57 -17.60 7.03
N TRP A 186 2.74 -16.47 6.35
CA TRP A 186 1.88 -16.07 5.24
C TRP A 186 2.26 -16.77 3.94
N VAL A 187 3.49 -17.27 3.83
CA VAL A 187 3.99 -17.91 2.61
C VAL A 187 3.21 -19.19 2.31
N GLU A 188 2.81 -19.93 3.34
CA GLU A 188 2.05 -21.19 3.21
C GLU A 188 0.60 -20.97 2.77
N GLU A 189 -0.01 -19.83 3.14
CA GLU A 189 -1.41 -19.48 2.80
C GLU A 189 -1.57 -18.93 1.37
N GLY A 190 -0.45 -18.58 0.71
CA GLY A 190 -0.43 -18.19 -0.69
C GLY A 190 -0.60 -16.69 -0.97
N TYR A 191 -0.55 -16.33 -2.26
CA TYR A 191 -0.33 -14.95 -2.69
C TYR A 191 -1.50 -14.00 -2.38
N ASP A 192 -2.75 -14.45 -2.47
CA ASP A 192 -3.92 -13.61 -2.21
C ASP A 192 -4.01 -13.24 -0.72
N PHE A 193 -3.65 -14.18 0.15
CA PHE A 193 -3.54 -13.95 1.58
C PHE A 193 -2.45 -12.92 1.90
N ILE A 194 -1.26 -13.04 1.28
CA ILE A 194 -0.18 -12.06 1.45
C ILE A 194 -0.63 -10.66 1.04
N LYS A 195 -1.34 -10.52 -0.10
CA LYS A 195 -1.88 -9.21 -0.53
C LYS A 195 -2.83 -8.60 0.49
N GLU A 196 -3.74 -9.42 1.02
CA GLU A 196 -4.68 -8.99 2.03
C GLU A 196 -3.96 -8.56 3.31
N LYS A 197 -2.93 -9.31 3.74
CA LYS A 197 -2.15 -8.95 4.94
C LYS A 197 -1.30 -7.70 4.76
N LEU A 198 -0.72 -7.49 3.58
CA LEU A 198 -0.02 -6.24 3.25
C LEU A 198 -0.99 -5.03 3.24
N PHE A 199 -2.22 -5.23 2.75
CA PHE A 199 -3.27 -4.22 2.83
C PHE A 199 -3.63 -3.90 4.30
N GLN A 200 -3.83 -4.93 5.13
CA GLN A 200 -4.12 -4.77 6.55
C GLN A 200 -2.99 -4.04 7.30
N GLN A 201 -1.72 -4.35 7.00
CA GLN A 201 -0.58 -3.62 7.56
C GLN A 201 -0.56 -2.14 7.16
N GLN A 202 -0.87 -1.84 5.89
CA GLN A 202 -0.97 -0.45 5.43
C GLN A 202 -2.12 0.29 6.15
N LEU A 203 -3.27 -0.37 6.28
CA LEU A 203 -4.42 0.15 6.99
C LEU A 203 -4.11 0.42 8.46
N GLU A 204 -3.47 -0.51 9.16
CA GLU A 204 -3.00 -0.34 10.54
C GLU A 204 -2.09 0.89 10.68
N GLN A 205 -1.13 1.03 9.78
CA GLN A 205 -0.25 2.19 9.75
C GLN A 205 -1.05 3.50 9.60
N LEU A 206 -2.04 3.53 8.71
CA LEU A 206 -2.88 4.71 8.49
C LEU A 206 -3.74 5.04 9.71
N LEU A 207 -4.27 4.03 10.41
CA LEU A 207 -5.03 4.22 11.65
C LEU A 207 -4.17 4.83 12.76
N SER A 208 -2.86 4.63 12.76
CA SER A 208 -1.96 5.21 13.77
C SER A 208 -1.47 6.63 13.46
N ILE A 209 -1.77 7.20 12.29
CA ILE A 209 -1.27 8.54 11.91
C ILE A 209 -2.29 9.61 12.36
N PRO A 210 -1.90 10.63 13.15
CA PRO A 210 -2.82 11.71 13.52
C PRO A 210 -3.25 12.54 12.30
N GLY A 211 -4.38 13.21 12.41
CA GLY A 211 -4.91 14.04 11.32
C GLY A 211 -6.37 14.36 11.54
N GLU A 212 -6.72 14.92 12.68
CA GLU A 212 -8.04 15.49 12.92
C GLU A 212 -8.32 16.68 11.99
N SER A 213 -9.58 17.02 11.77
CA SER A 213 -9.96 18.11 10.84
C SER A 213 -9.22 19.41 11.14
N GLY A 214 -8.59 19.97 10.12
CA GLY A 214 -7.72 21.16 10.17
C GLY A 214 -6.24 20.87 10.46
N ASN A 215 -5.88 19.65 10.86
CA ASN A 215 -4.52 19.23 11.23
C ASN A 215 -4.02 18.02 10.41
N GLU A 216 -4.45 17.89 9.15
CA GLU A 216 -4.21 16.72 8.30
C GLU A 216 -2.77 16.63 7.75
N GLU A 217 -1.84 17.51 8.15
CA GLU A 217 -0.47 17.52 7.62
C GLU A 217 0.25 16.16 7.72
N PRO A 218 0.21 15.43 8.85
CA PRO A 218 0.92 14.16 8.99
C PRO A 218 0.40 13.10 8.01
N ILE A 219 -0.92 12.93 7.93
CA ILE A 219 -1.55 11.97 7.02
C ILE A 219 -1.40 12.40 5.56
N ARG A 220 -1.55 13.69 5.26
CA ARG A 220 -1.34 14.25 3.91
C ARG A 220 0.07 13.94 3.41
N LYS A 221 1.09 14.17 4.25
CA LYS A 221 2.48 13.84 3.91
C LYS A 221 2.66 12.33 3.66
N HIS A 222 2.07 11.48 4.48
CA HIS A 222 2.13 10.04 4.30
C HIS A 222 1.51 9.60 2.97
N VAL A 223 0.32 10.10 2.65
CA VAL A 223 -0.38 9.80 1.38
C VAL A 223 0.42 10.29 0.18
N LEU A 224 0.97 11.51 0.22
CA LEU A 224 1.84 12.04 -0.84
C LEU A 224 3.05 11.14 -1.10
N GLU A 225 3.73 10.70 -0.04
CA GLU A 225 4.91 9.81 -0.13
C GLU A 225 4.55 8.43 -0.70
N LYS A 226 3.43 7.85 -0.27
CA LYS A 226 2.97 6.54 -0.74
C LYS A 226 2.44 6.56 -2.17
N LEU A 227 1.78 7.64 -2.58
CA LEU A 227 1.11 7.72 -3.88
C LEU A 227 2.04 8.17 -5.00
N SER A 228 3.03 9.02 -4.70
CA SER A 228 3.98 9.61 -5.67
C SER A 228 4.61 8.60 -6.65
N PRO A 229 5.05 7.38 -6.23
CA PRO A 229 5.62 6.41 -7.16
C PRO A 229 4.65 5.88 -8.22
N PHE A 230 3.34 6.02 -8.01
CA PHE A 230 2.31 5.37 -8.81
C PHE A 230 1.61 6.31 -9.80
N VAL A 231 1.81 7.62 -9.66
CA VAL A 231 1.08 8.67 -10.40
C VAL A 231 2.01 9.47 -11.33
N ASP A 232 1.45 10.16 -12.31
CA ASP A 232 2.19 11.03 -13.23
C ASP A 232 2.32 12.47 -12.71
N PHE A 233 1.30 12.92 -11.98
CA PHE A 233 1.20 14.27 -11.42
C PHE A 233 0.59 14.19 -10.02
N ILE A 234 1.07 15.04 -9.10
CA ILE A 234 0.52 15.17 -7.75
C ILE A 234 0.65 16.62 -7.28
N THR A 235 -0.41 17.16 -6.68
CA THR A 235 -0.47 18.53 -6.20
C THR A 235 -1.40 18.63 -4.99
N VAL A 236 -1.25 19.72 -4.24
CA VAL A 236 -2.15 20.09 -3.14
C VAL A 236 -2.75 21.46 -3.47
N ASP A 237 -4.06 21.64 -3.28
CA ASP A 237 -4.70 22.95 -3.47
C ASP A 237 -4.56 23.86 -2.24
N GLN A 238 -5.22 25.02 -2.26
CA GLN A 238 -5.18 25.98 -1.16
C GLN A 238 -5.95 25.52 0.08
N ALA A 239 -6.95 24.64 -0.07
CA ALA A 239 -7.69 24.10 1.05
C ALA A 239 -6.89 22.99 1.74
N GLY A 240 -5.98 22.31 1.02
CA GLY A 240 -5.18 21.20 1.52
C GLY A 240 -5.56 19.86 0.88
N ASN A 241 -6.48 19.85 -0.07
CA ASN A 241 -6.89 18.65 -0.80
C ASN A 241 -5.74 18.18 -1.70
N ILE A 242 -5.48 16.87 -1.74
CA ILE A 242 -4.55 16.27 -2.68
C ILE A 242 -5.28 15.95 -3.98
N LEU A 243 -4.69 16.30 -5.13
CA LEU A 243 -4.99 15.66 -6.41
C LEU A 243 -3.76 14.92 -6.92
N ALA A 244 -3.93 13.65 -7.25
CA ALA A 244 -2.96 12.88 -7.98
C ALA A 244 -3.57 12.28 -9.25
N GLU A 245 -2.87 12.35 -10.37
CA GLU A 245 -3.37 11.89 -11.67
C GLU A 245 -2.45 10.83 -12.27
N LYS A 246 -3.06 9.80 -12.86
CA LYS A 246 -2.35 8.79 -13.65
C LYS A 246 -3.09 8.51 -14.95
N THR A 247 -2.39 8.60 -16.07
CA THR A 247 -2.92 8.25 -17.39
C THR A 247 -2.41 6.88 -17.82
N TYR A 248 -3.34 5.94 -18.03
CA TYR A 248 -3.03 4.56 -18.41
C TYR A 248 -3.23 4.35 -19.90
N LYS A 249 -2.26 3.70 -20.57
CA LYS A 249 -2.34 3.28 -21.98
C LYS A 249 -2.84 4.35 -22.96
N GLY A 250 -2.40 5.60 -22.78
CA GLY A 250 -2.75 6.74 -23.64
C GLY A 250 -4.09 7.40 -23.34
N GLY A 251 -4.81 6.99 -22.29
CA GLY A 251 -6.01 7.71 -21.81
C GLY A 251 -7.23 7.58 -22.71
N TYR A 252 -7.33 6.52 -23.50
CA TYR A 252 -8.49 6.26 -24.39
C TYR A 252 -9.75 5.78 -23.65
N GLY A 253 -9.64 5.43 -22.37
CA GLY A 253 -10.74 5.02 -21.49
C GLY A 253 -11.44 6.22 -20.83
N PRO A 254 -12.31 5.97 -19.85
CA PRO A 254 -12.94 7.03 -19.08
C PRO A 254 -11.95 7.67 -18.09
N THR A 255 -12.23 8.90 -17.66
CA THR A 255 -11.57 9.53 -16.52
C THR A 255 -12.38 9.26 -15.26
N ILE A 256 -11.80 8.50 -14.33
CA ILE A 256 -12.44 8.12 -13.06
C ILE A 256 -11.78 8.87 -11.92
N LEU A 257 -12.59 9.51 -11.09
CA LEU A 257 -12.16 10.13 -9.84
C LEU A 257 -12.40 9.13 -8.69
N LEU A 258 -11.36 8.85 -7.91
CA LEU A 258 -11.43 8.05 -6.69
C LEU A 258 -11.25 8.99 -5.52
N ASN A 259 -12.15 8.95 -4.55
CA ASN A 259 -12.18 9.88 -3.43
C ASN A 259 -12.26 9.14 -2.08
N ALA A 260 -11.47 9.64 -1.14
CA ALA A 260 -11.50 9.39 0.30
C ALA A 260 -11.18 10.73 0.99
N HIS A 261 -11.46 10.87 2.28
CA HIS A 261 -11.04 12.05 3.04
C HIS A 261 -9.90 11.74 4.02
N LEU A 262 -9.09 12.76 4.34
CA LEU A 262 -7.87 12.59 5.15
C LEU A 262 -8.14 12.76 6.65
N ASP A 263 -9.09 13.63 6.97
CA ASP A 263 -9.37 14.05 8.32
C ASP A 263 -10.11 13.00 9.13
N THR A 264 -10.00 13.11 10.46
CA THR A 264 -10.84 12.38 11.42
C THR A 264 -11.59 13.37 12.29
N VAL A 265 -12.79 13.02 12.74
CA VAL A 265 -13.60 13.90 13.59
C VAL A 265 -12.93 14.28 14.93
N TYR A 266 -12.13 13.39 15.51
CA TYR A 266 -11.40 13.61 16.77
C TYR A 266 -9.91 13.27 16.63
N GLU A 267 -9.09 13.82 17.52
CA GLU A 267 -7.67 13.46 17.62
C GLU A 267 -7.51 11.99 18.03
N ILE A 268 -6.52 11.33 17.45
CA ILE A 268 -6.18 9.94 17.75
C ILE A 268 -5.38 9.89 19.06
N GLU A 269 -5.90 9.17 20.06
CA GLU A 269 -5.28 9.02 21.38
C GLU A 269 -3.88 8.38 21.28
N LYS A 270 -2.87 9.04 21.87
CA LYS A 270 -1.44 8.63 21.74
C LYS A 270 -1.11 7.31 22.43
N ASP A 271 -1.84 6.97 23.49
CA ASP A 271 -1.66 5.76 24.30
C ASP A 271 -2.64 4.64 23.94
N ARG A 272 -3.43 4.81 22.87
CA ARG A 272 -4.38 3.78 22.43
C ARG A 272 -3.67 2.60 21.79
N GLU A 273 -4.31 1.44 21.90
CA GLU A 273 -3.93 0.22 21.21
C GLU A 273 -5.04 -0.14 20.22
N ILE A 274 -4.66 -0.65 19.04
CA ILE A 274 -5.62 -1.23 18.09
C ILE A 274 -5.90 -2.66 18.54
N ILE A 275 -7.11 -2.91 19.02
CA ILE A 275 -7.57 -4.23 19.44
C ILE A 275 -8.02 -4.99 18.19
N LYS A 276 -7.55 -6.23 18.01
CA LYS A 276 -7.83 -7.06 16.83
C LYS A 276 -8.55 -8.35 17.25
N GLU A 277 -9.85 -8.42 17.00
CA GLU A 277 -10.68 -9.61 17.23
C GLU A 277 -11.03 -10.25 15.88
N GLY A 278 -10.11 -11.09 15.38
CA GLY A 278 -10.20 -11.60 14.01
C GLY A 278 -10.08 -10.47 13.00
N ASN A 279 -11.13 -10.27 12.19
CA ASN A 279 -11.19 -9.17 11.22
C ASN A 279 -11.75 -7.88 11.81
N LEU A 280 -12.34 -7.92 13.01
CA LEU A 280 -12.94 -6.74 13.62
C LEU A 280 -11.88 -6.02 14.44
N TRP A 281 -11.53 -4.81 14.00
CA TRP A 281 -10.56 -3.96 14.67
C TRP A 281 -11.27 -2.83 15.39
N SER A 282 -10.79 -2.46 16.58
CA SER A 282 -11.33 -1.38 17.40
C SER A 282 -10.21 -0.65 18.13
N SER A 283 -10.54 0.45 18.82
CA SER A 283 -9.59 1.17 19.65
C SER A 283 -9.81 0.84 21.13
N SER A 284 -8.73 0.71 21.90
CA SER A 284 -8.81 0.57 23.36
C SER A 284 -9.30 1.84 24.06
N LYS A 285 -9.16 3.00 23.41
CA LYS A 285 -9.54 4.33 23.91
C LYS A 285 -9.73 5.31 22.75
N GLY A 286 -10.68 6.23 22.88
CA GLY A 286 -11.02 7.19 21.82
C GLY A 286 -11.53 6.50 20.55
N ILE A 287 -11.55 7.23 19.44
CA ILE A 287 -11.94 6.69 18.13
C ILE A 287 -10.86 5.76 17.56
N LEU A 288 -11.26 4.89 16.64
CA LEU A 288 -10.32 4.12 15.83
C LEU A 288 -9.75 4.97 14.69
N GLY A 289 -10.56 5.88 14.14
CA GLY A 289 -10.26 6.68 12.95
C GLY A 289 -10.38 5.86 11.66
N ALA A 290 -11.25 4.85 11.63
CA ALA A 290 -11.49 4.06 10.43
C ALA A 290 -12.24 4.87 9.38
N ASP A 291 -13.12 5.77 9.83
CA ASP A 291 -13.69 6.86 9.04
C ASP A 291 -12.68 8.02 8.95
N ASP A 292 -11.99 8.27 7.82
CA ASP A 292 -11.98 7.51 6.56
C ASP A 292 -10.58 6.96 6.18
N ARG A 293 -9.81 6.52 7.19
CA ARG A 293 -8.54 5.81 6.92
C ARG A 293 -8.74 4.50 6.16
N ALA A 294 -9.93 3.91 6.24
CA ALA A 294 -10.35 2.79 5.41
C ALA A 294 -10.38 3.17 3.92
N GLY A 295 -11.06 4.25 3.54
CA GLY A 295 -11.08 4.76 2.16
C GLY A 295 -9.69 5.14 1.65
N VAL A 296 -8.88 5.80 2.50
CA VAL A 296 -7.50 6.14 2.16
C VAL A 296 -6.69 4.88 1.83
N ALA A 297 -6.80 3.83 2.64
CA ALA A 297 -6.12 2.55 2.40
C ALA A 297 -6.58 1.90 1.08
N VAL A 298 -7.89 1.90 0.80
CA VAL A 298 -8.45 1.36 -0.44
C VAL A 298 -7.88 2.08 -1.66
N LEU A 299 -7.84 3.41 -1.65
CA LEU A 299 -7.33 4.21 -2.77
C LEU A 299 -5.82 3.99 -3.00
N LEU A 300 -5.01 3.95 -1.94
CA LEU A 300 -3.57 3.68 -2.05
C LEU A 300 -3.32 2.27 -2.61
N HIS A 301 -4.06 1.28 -2.15
CA HIS A 301 -3.98 -0.10 -2.65
C HIS A 301 -4.41 -0.20 -4.13
N VAL A 302 -5.45 0.52 -4.53
CA VAL A 302 -5.88 0.58 -5.94
C VAL A 302 -4.83 1.25 -6.81
N ALA A 303 -4.18 2.33 -6.36
CA ALA A 303 -3.09 2.98 -7.08
C ALA A 303 -1.93 2.02 -7.35
N GLU A 304 -1.52 1.27 -6.33
CA GLU A 304 -0.50 0.24 -6.44
C GLU A 304 -0.90 -0.86 -7.43
N PHE A 305 -2.11 -1.40 -7.29
CA PHE A 305 -2.63 -2.42 -8.21
C PHE A 305 -2.63 -1.93 -9.67
N LEU A 306 -3.09 -0.70 -9.91
CA LEU A 306 -3.17 -0.12 -11.24
C LEU A 306 -1.80 0.11 -11.87
N HIS A 307 -0.80 0.45 -11.08
CA HIS A 307 0.57 0.58 -11.56
C HIS A 307 1.10 -0.76 -12.14
N PHE A 308 0.62 -1.87 -11.59
CA PHE A 308 1.06 -3.20 -11.95
C PHE A 308 0.17 -3.87 -13.00
N THR A 309 -1.12 -3.59 -13.02
CA THR A 309 -2.01 -4.15 -14.05
C THR A 309 -1.92 -3.39 -15.37
N ASN A 310 -2.30 -4.06 -16.44
CA ASN A 310 -2.39 -3.50 -17.78
C ASN A 310 -3.85 -3.47 -18.26
N SER A 311 -4.85 -3.61 -17.40
CA SER A 311 -6.26 -3.71 -17.80
C SER A 311 -6.89 -2.35 -18.14
N PHE A 312 -6.65 -1.33 -17.32
CA PHE A 312 -7.27 -0.02 -17.48
C PHE A 312 -6.60 0.82 -18.56
N ARG A 313 -7.40 1.60 -19.31
CA ARG A 313 -6.94 2.41 -20.46
C ARG A 313 -7.31 3.89 -20.36
N GLY A 314 -7.86 4.32 -19.24
CA GLY A 314 -8.34 5.67 -19.01
C GLY A 314 -7.39 6.52 -18.17
N LYS A 315 -7.94 7.54 -17.54
CA LYS A 315 -7.26 8.35 -16.53
C LYS A 315 -7.87 8.06 -15.17
N VAL A 316 -7.04 7.95 -14.13
CA VAL A 316 -7.51 7.93 -12.74
C VAL A 316 -7.03 9.20 -12.06
N LYS A 317 -7.95 9.86 -11.37
CA LYS A 317 -7.68 10.98 -10.46
C LYS A 317 -7.94 10.51 -9.04
N PHE A 318 -6.92 10.48 -8.21
CA PHE A 318 -7.07 10.25 -6.78
C PHE A 318 -7.22 11.61 -6.13
N ILE A 319 -8.34 11.84 -5.45
CA ILE A 319 -8.58 13.04 -4.66
C ILE A 319 -8.69 12.65 -3.19
N PHE A 320 -7.91 13.33 -2.35
CA PHE A 320 -8.03 13.19 -0.91
C PHE A 320 -8.43 14.54 -0.33
N THR A 321 -9.63 14.62 0.20
CA THR A 321 -10.20 15.85 0.73
C THR A 321 -9.81 16.06 2.19
N VAL A 322 -9.90 17.30 2.64
CA VAL A 322 -9.70 17.68 4.04
C VAL A 322 -11.02 18.19 4.63
N GLU A 323 -11.14 18.23 5.95
CA GLU A 323 -12.31 18.82 6.63
C GLU A 323 -13.68 18.30 6.11
N GLU A 324 -13.79 17.01 5.73
CA GLU A 324 -15.07 16.38 5.35
C GLU A 324 -16.02 16.39 6.56
N GLU A 325 -15.48 16.00 7.71
CA GLU A 325 -16.16 15.85 8.99
C GLU A 325 -16.71 17.17 9.53
N CYS A 326 -16.20 18.29 9.00
CA CYS A 326 -16.66 19.65 9.27
C CYS A 326 -17.77 20.13 8.32
N GLY A 327 -18.34 19.24 7.50
CA GLY A 327 -19.42 19.52 6.56
C GLY A 327 -18.94 19.73 5.12
N LEU A 328 -18.16 18.80 4.59
CA LEU A 328 -17.70 18.76 3.19
C LEU A 328 -16.85 19.98 2.79
N VAL A 329 -16.08 20.53 3.74
CA VAL A 329 -15.41 21.82 3.55
C VAL A 329 -14.30 21.70 2.51
N GLY A 330 -13.52 20.63 2.54
CA GLY A 330 -12.50 20.36 1.52
C GLY A 330 -13.11 20.23 0.14
N ALA A 331 -14.08 19.32 -0.04
CA ALA A 331 -14.73 19.09 -1.33
C ALA A 331 -15.41 20.34 -1.91
N SER A 332 -16.10 21.13 -1.08
CA SER A 332 -16.75 22.37 -1.52
C SER A 332 -15.76 23.47 -1.94
N LYS A 333 -14.51 23.39 -1.49
CA LYS A 333 -13.42 24.32 -1.84
C LYS A 333 -12.46 23.75 -2.89
N VAL A 334 -12.68 22.52 -3.37
CA VAL A 334 -11.84 21.93 -4.40
C VAL A 334 -11.81 22.83 -5.63
N HIS A 335 -10.61 23.07 -6.14
CA HIS A 335 -10.45 23.88 -7.33
C HIS A 335 -11.02 23.15 -8.56
N ASP A 336 -11.84 23.83 -9.37
CA ASP A 336 -12.50 23.27 -10.58
C ASP A 336 -11.61 22.39 -11.48
N TYR A 337 -10.33 22.72 -11.63
CA TYR A 337 -9.43 21.94 -12.49
C TYR A 337 -9.25 20.49 -12.03
N PHE A 338 -9.45 20.20 -10.72
CA PHE A 338 -9.45 18.85 -10.19
C PHE A 338 -10.56 18.02 -10.85
N LEU A 339 -11.70 18.64 -11.16
CA LEU A 339 -12.88 17.96 -11.69
C LEU A 339 -12.94 17.94 -13.22
N TRP A 340 -12.12 18.74 -13.91
CA TRP A 340 -12.16 18.87 -15.37
C TRP A 340 -11.96 17.55 -16.11
N GLY A 341 -12.92 17.20 -16.96
CA GLY A 341 -12.88 15.99 -17.79
C GLY A 341 -13.06 14.70 -17.00
N THR A 342 -13.54 14.77 -15.74
CA THR A 342 -13.95 13.59 -14.96
C THR A 342 -15.30 13.07 -15.49
N ASP A 343 -15.36 11.79 -15.83
CA ASP A 343 -16.58 11.16 -16.34
C ASP A 343 -17.45 10.58 -15.21
N ALA A 344 -16.81 10.04 -14.18
CA ALA A 344 -17.45 9.40 -13.04
C ALA A 344 -16.56 9.44 -11.78
N ALA A 345 -17.17 9.31 -10.61
CA ALA A 345 -16.51 9.25 -9.32
C ALA A 345 -16.88 7.95 -8.58
N ILE A 346 -15.92 7.47 -7.77
CA ILE A 346 -16.10 6.39 -6.81
C ILE A 346 -15.56 6.91 -5.48
N VAL A 347 -16.46 7.11 -4.54
CA VAL A 347 -16.13 7.52 -3.18
C VAL A 347 -16.10 6.27 -2.31
N VAL A 348 -15.15 6.18 -1.38
CA VAL A 348 -15.07 5.09 -0.41
C VAL A 348 -15.10 5.73 0.96
N ASP A 349 -16.31 5.93 1.49
CA ASP A 349 -16.56 6.70 2.71
C ASP A 349 -17.97 6.35 3.22
N ARG A 350 -18.22 5.06 3.41
CA ARG A 350 -19.55 4.61 3.84
C ARG A 350 -19.40 3.51 4.87
N ARG A 351 -20.11 3.63 5.99
CA ARG A 351 -20.22 2.52 6.94
C ARG A 351 -20.82 1.24 6.32
N GLY A 352 -20.63 0.11 6.99
CA GLY A 352 -21.13 -1.19 6.54
C GLY A 352 -20.18 -1.86 5.54
N THR A 353 -20.65 -2.95 4.92
CA THR A 353 -19.80 -3.90 4.18
C THR A 353 -20.21 -4.12 2.71
N GLY A 354 -21.32 -3.53 2.25
CA GLY A 354 -21.87 -3.82 0.92
C GLY A 354 -22.80 -2.75 0.37
N ASP A 355 -22.77 -1.52 0.89
CA ASP A 355 -23.60 -0.44 0.37
C ASP A 355 -22.95 0.16 -0.89
N ILE A 356 -23.74 0.30 -1.96
CA ILE A 356 -23.45 1.15 -3.12
C ILE A 356 -24.43 2.32 -3.05
N VAL A 357 -24.05 3.40 -2.37
CA VAL A 357 -24.93 4.55 -2.20
C VAL A 357 -25.05 5.30 -3.52
N THR A 358 -26.28 5.41 -4.04
CA THR A 358 -26.59 6.07 -5.31
C THR A 358 -27.41 7.36 -5.16
N SER A 359 -27.82 7.70 -3.93
CA SER A 359 -28.55 8.94 -3.65
C SER A 359 -28.43 9.39 -2.19
N CYS A 360 -28.54 10.69 -1.96
CA CYS A 360 -28.72 11.28 -0.64
C CYS A 360 -30.21 11.40 -0.31
N GLY A 361 -30.65 10.70 0.73
CA GLY A 361 -32.03 10.74 1.22
C GLY A 361 -33.11 10.27 0.25
N GLY A 362 -32.73 9.70 -0.90
CA GLY A 362 -33.64 9.18 -1.93
C GLY A 362 -34.18 10.23 -2.89
N TYR A 363 -33.85 11.52 -2.70
CA TYR A 363 -34.34 12.62 -3.54
C TYR A 363 -33.24 13.39 -4.27
N ILE A 364 -31.97 13.27 -3.85
CA ILE A 364 -30.81 13.79 -4.60
C ILE A 364 -30.07 12.59 -5.20
N PRO A 365 -30.27 12.27 -6.49
CA PRO A 365 -29.54 11.19 -7.14
C PRO A 365 -28.07 11.56 -7.34
N PHE A 366 -27.15 10.65 -7.03
CA PHE A 366 -25.72 10.81 -7.29
C PHE A 366 -25.31 10.29 -8.67
N CYS A 367 -26.07 9.35 -9.22
CA CYS A 367 -25.82 8.79 -10.53
C CYS A 367 -27.12 8.32 -11.20
N ASN A 368 -27.03 8.03 -12.50
CA ASN A 368 -28.04 7.25 -13.21
C ASN A 368 -28.08 5.81 -12.66
N VAL A 369 -29.27 5.20 -12.65
CA VAL A 369 -29.50 3.83 -12.15
C VAL A 369 -28.54 2.81 -12.78
N SER A 370 -28.30 2.91 -14.08
CA SER A 370 -27.40 1.99 -14.80
C SER A 370 -25.94 2.05 -14.35
N TYR A 371 -25.51 3.15 -13.71
CA TYR A 371 -24.18 3.24 -13.10
C TYR A 371 -24.12 2.45 -11.80
N GLY A 372 -25.16 2.51 -10.96
CA GLY A 372 -25.26 1.68 -9.75
C GLY A 372 -25.38 0.18 -10.06
N GLU A 373 -26.26 -0.19 -10.99
CA GLU A 373 -26.44 -1.58 -11.44
C GLU A 373 -25.15 -2.18 -12.02
N PHE A 374 -24.31 -1.35 -12.63
CA PHE A 374 -23.00 -1.78 -13.11
C PHE A 374 -22.08 -2.24 -11.97
N PHE A 375 -22.15 -1.60 -10.79
CA PHE A 375 -21.38 -2.03 -9.62
C PHE A 375 -21.94 -3.33 -9.03
N GLU A 376 -23.26 -3.45 -8.88
CA GLU A 376 -23.89 -4.70 -8.41
C GLU A 376 -23.52 -5.89 -9.28
N LYS A 377 -23.63 -5.73 -10.60
CA LYS A 377 -23.23 -6.74 -11.58
C LYS A 377 -21.76 -7.16 -11.38
N LEU A 378 -20.86 -6.21 -11.18
CA LEU A 378 -19.44 -6.51 -11.01
C LEU A 378 -19.10 -7.09 -9.65
N ALA A 379 -19.86 -6.75 -8.61
CA ALA A 379 -19.74 -7.41 -7.32
C ALA A 379 -20.15 -8.89 -7.44
N GLU A 380 -21.25 -9.19 -8.13
CA GLU A 380 -21.70 -10.56 -8.41
C GLU A 380 -20.66 -11.34 -9.24
N GLU A 381 -20.14 -10.76 -10.34
CA GLU A 381 -19.08 -11.37 -11.16
C GLU A 381 -17.79 -11.64 -10.37
N ALA A 382 -17.52 -10.84 -9.33
CA ALA A 382 -16.34 -10.96 -8.47
C ALA A 382 -16.61 -11.79 -7.20
N GLU A 383 -17.79 -12.41 -7.09
CA GLU A 383 -18.23 -13.21 -5.93
C GLU A 383 -18.23 -12.42 -4.60
N LEU A 384 -18.38 -11.09 -4.68
CA LEU A 384 -18.50 -10.19 -3.54
C LEU A 384 -19.98 -10.11 -3.12
N ASN A 385 -20.40 -11.05 -2.29
CA ASN A 385 -21.79 -11.18 -1.87
C ASN A 385 -22.24 -10.01 -0.97
N GLY A 386 -23.50 -9.60 -1.10
CA GLY A 386 -24.12 -8.59 -0.23
C GLY A 386 -23.97 -7.15 -0.69
N TRP A 387 -23.26 -6.89 -1.80
CA TRP A 387 -23.20 -5.57 -2.41
C TRP A 387 -24.51 -5.22 -3.11
N ALA A 388 -25.12 -4.09 -2.73
CA ALA A 388 -26.39 -3.63 -3.27
C ALA A 388 -26.49 -2.10 -3.31
N THR A 389 -27.22 -1.60 -4.30
CA THR A 389 -27.57 -0.19 -4.39
C THR A 389 -28.48 0.22 -3.25
N THR A 390 -28.15 1.34 -2.61
CA THR A 390 -28.88 1.80 -1.43
C THR A 390 -29.00 3.31 -1.36
N ILE A 391 -29.91 3.76 -0.50
CA ILE A 391 -30.09 5.17 -0.16
C ILE A 391 -29.18 5.49 1.03
N GLY A 392 -28.40 6.56 0.92
CA GLY A 392 -27.45 6.95 1.94
C GLY A 392 -27.61 8.40 2.41
N GLY A 393 -26.61 8.84 3.17
CA GLY A 393 -26.47 10.21 3.63
C GLY A 393 -25.71 11.09 2.63
N SER A 394 -25.36 12.29 3.09
CA SER A 394 -24.46 13.18 2.36
C SER A 394 -23.02 12.80 2.68
N SER A 395 -22.16 12.86 1.68
CA SER A 395 -20.69 12.87 1.78
C SER A 395 -20.15 13.72 0.61
N ASP A 396 -18.82 13.75 0.40
CA ASP A 396 -18.19 14.35 -0.77
C ASP A 396 -18.85 13.95 -2.11
N THR A 397 -19.41 12.74 -2.17
CA THR A 397 -20.20 12.22 -3.30
C THR A 397 -21.26 13.20 -3.78
N ARG A 398 -21.90 13.93 -2.85
CA ARG A 398 -22.90 14.94 -3.17
C ARG A 398 -22.29 16.09 -3.97
N ILE A 399 -21.12 16.57 -3.58
CA ILE A 399 -20.43 17.68 -4.29
C ILE A 399 -20.05 17.23 -5.70
N TRP A 400 -19.56 16.00 -5.87
CA TRP A 400 -19.25 15.46 -7.21
C TRP A 400 -20.49 15.35 -8.09
N ALA A 401 -21.60 14.85 -7.53
CA ALA A 401 -22.87 14.73 -8.23
C ALA A 401 -23.45 16.10 -8.64
N GLU A 402 -23.32 17.14 -7.81
CA GLU A 402 -23.72 18.51 -8.12
C GLU A 402 -22.95 19.09 -9.32
N HIS A 403 -21.71 18.61 -9.57
CA HIS A 403 -20.93 18.92 -10.77
C HIS A 403 -21.29 18.05 -11.99
N GLY A 404 -22.34 17.24 -11.91
CA GLY A 404 -22.81 16.37 -12.99
C GLY A 404 -22.02 15.08 -13.16
N ILE A 405 -21.09 14.78 -12.24
CA ILE A 405 -20.25 13.58 -12.27
C ILE A 405 -21.05 12.39 -11.76
N GLN A 406 -21.07 11.28 -12.52
CA GLN A 406 -21.75 10.06 -12.08
C GLN A 406 -21.02 9.45 -10.88
N SER A 407 -21.64 9.47 -9.70
CA SER A 407 -20.94 9.20 -8.44
C SER A 407 -21.64 8.13 -7.62
N VAL A 408 -20.86 7.25 -6.98
CA VAL A 408 -21.32 6.30 -5.96
C VAL A 408 -20.45 6.43 -4.71
N ASN A 409 -21.02 6.15 -3.54
CA ASN A 409 -20.27 5.99 -2.29
C ASN A 409 -20.32 4.53 -1.84
N LEU A 410 -19.15 3.91 -1.67
CA LEU A 410 -19.00 2.49 -1.37
C LEU A 410 -18.71 2.26 0.10
N SER A 411 -19.34 1.23 0.67
CA SER A 411 -19.01 0.74 2.01
C SER A 411 -17.50 0.53 2.19
N ALA A 412 -16.95 0.93 3.33
CA ALA A 412 -15.53 0.88 3.67
C ALA A 412 -15.22 -0.09 4.83
N GLY A 413 -16.25 -0.75 5.39
CA GLY A 413 -16.12 -1.77 6.44
C GLY A 413 -16.23 -1.24 7.87
N TYR A 414 -16.25 0.07 8.09
CA TYR A 414 -16.40 0.64 9.43
C TYR A 414 -17.86 0.70 9.89
N ASN A 415 -18.09 0.72 11.19
CA ASN A 415 -19.39 0.96 11.82
C ASN A 415 -19.21 1.72 13.13
N HIS A 416 -20.25 2.45 13.55
CA HIS A 416 -20.24 3.27 14.77
C HIS A 416 -19.17 4.37 14.71
N GLU A 417 -18.98 4.90 13.50
CA GLU A 417 -18.16 6.06 13.19
C GLU A 417 -18.39 7.20 14.20
N HIS A 418 -17.33 7.96 14.48
CA HIS A 418 -17.33 9.12 15.40
C HIS A 418 -17.60 8.79 16.86
N THR A 419 -17.41 7.54 17.28
CA THR A 419 -17.59 7.12 18.68
C THR A 419 -16.46 6.23 19.16
N GLU A 420 -16.32 6.07 20.48
CA GLU A 420 -15.38 5.09 21.08
C GLU A 420 -15.76 3.63 20.77
N ARG A 421 -16.93 3.38 20.18
CA ARG A 421 -17.38 2.06 19.75
C ARG A 421 -17.09 1.79 18.28
N GLU A 422 -16.35 2.67 17.63
CA GLU A 422 -15.98 2.52 16.23
C GLU A 422 -15.23 1.20 16.02
N VAL A 423 -15.71 0.43 15.04
CA VAL A 423 -15.12 -0.84 14.64
C VAL A 423 -14.94 -0.88 13.14
N LEU A 424 -13.91 -1.59 12.68
CA LEU A 424 -13.59 -1.79 11.27
C LEU A 424 -13.48 -3.27 10.97
N ASP A 425 -14.31 -3.78 10.06
CA ASP A 425 -14.08 -5.09 9.46
C ASP A 425 -13.07 -4.95 8.31
N VAL A 426 -11.82 -5.33 8.58
CA VAL A 426 -10.72 -5.17 7.62
C VAL A 426 -10.81 -6.09 6.42
N ALA A 427 -11.53 -7.21 6.53
CA ALA A 427 -11.76 -8.10 5.39
C ALA A 427 -12.79 -7.47 4.44
N SER A 428 -13.90 -6.95 4.99
CA SER A 428 -14.88 -6.19 4.22
C SER A 428 -14.26 -4.94 3.56
N CYS A 429 -13.37 -4.23 4.28
CA CYS A 429 -12.61 -3.12 3.72
C CYS A 429 -11.74 -3.54 2.51
N TYR A 430 -11.10 -4.70 2.58
CA TYR A 430 -10.33 -5.26 1.46
C TYR A 430 -11.23 -5.70 0.29
N GLU A 431 -12.45 -6.17 0.55
CA GLU A 431 -13.45 -6.47 -0.48
C GLU A 431 -13.87 -5.23 -1.25
N THR A 432 -13.98 -4.06 -0.60
CA THR A 432 -14.19 -2.78 -1.29
C THR A 432 -13.07 -2.50 -2.28
N ALA A 433 -11.80 -2.72 -1.87
CA ALA A 433 -10.69 -2.59 -2.81
C ALA A 433 -10.80 -3.59 -3.97
N LYS A 434 -11.26 -4.83 -3.74
CA LYS A 434 -11.53 -5.80 -4.81
C LYS A 434 -12.61 -5.29 -5.78
N LEU A 435 -13.70 -4.72 -5.28
CA LEU A 435 -14.77 -4.16 -6.12
C LEU A 435 -14.27 -3.00 -6.99
N VAL A 436 -13.55 -2.04 -6.41
CA VAL A 436 -12.96 -0.91 -7.17
C VAL A 436 -12.00 -1.43 -8.25
N LYS A 437 -11.16 -2.42 -7.93
CA LYS A 437 -10.28 -3.08 -8.91
C LYS A 437 -11.07 -3.78 -10.02
N ALA A 438 -12.17 -4.45 -9.71
CA ALA A 438 -13.03 -5.11 -10.69
C ALA A 438 -13.66 -4.10 -11.67
N VAL A 439 -14.21 -3.00 -11.14
CA VAL A 439 -14.77 -1.88 -11.90
C VAL A 439 -13.75 -1.30 -12.88
N LEU A 440 -12.54 -0.98 -12.40
CA LEU A 440 -11.48 -0.44 -13.25
C LEU A 440 -10.92 -1.50 -14.22
N GLY A 441 -10.92 -2.77 -13.83
CA GLY A 441 -10.59 -3.89 -14.71
C GLY A 441 -11.52 -4.01 -15.93
N LYS A 442 -12.78 -3.57 -15.77
CA LYS A 442 -13.83 -3.56 -16.80
C LYS A 442 -13.99 -2.20 -17.48
N GLY A 443 -12.91 -1.41 -17.57
CA GLY A 443 -12.92 -0.04 -18.08
C GLY A 443 -13.58 0.18 -19.45
N ASN A 444 -13.58 -0.81 -20.35
CA ASN A 444 -14.30 -0.72 -21.64
C ASN A 444 -15.83 -0.81 -21.47
N GLU A 445 -16.32 -1.67 -20.57
CA GLU A 445 -17.73 -1.77 -20.24
C GLU A 445 -18.20 -0.51 -19.50
N LEU A 446 -17.40 -0.04 -18.54
CA LEU A 446 -17.63 1.23 -17.83
C LEU A 446 -17.74 2.40 -18.81
N LYS A 447 -16.81 2.51 -19.78
CA LYS A 447 -16.87 3.54 -20.83
C LYS A 447 -18.18 3.49 -21.63
N ARG A 448 -18.69 2.29 -21.92
CA ARG A 448 -19.95 2.10 -22.65
C ARG A 448 -21.13 2.58 -21.81
N VAL A 449 -21.23 2.16 -20.54
CA VAL A 449 -22.27 2.61 -19.61
C VAL A 449 -22.31 4.14 -19.54
N LEU A 450 -21.16 4.79 -19.29
CA LEU A 450 -21.07 6.25 -19.20
C LEU A 450 -21.43 6.95 -20.52
N ARG A 451 -21.07 6.38 -21.67
CA ARG A 451 -21.45 6.91 -22.98
C ARG A 451 -22.96 6.82 -23.21
N ASP A 452 -23.57 5.71 -22.81
CA ASP A 452 -25.00 5.47 -23.04
C ASP A 452 -25.85 6.37 -22.11
N ILE A 453 -25.41 6.59 -20.86
CA ILE A 453 -25.98 7.61 -19.95
C ILE A 453 -25.95 9.02 -20.58
N ARG A 454 -24.79 9.43 -21.13
CA ARG A 454 -24.66 10.75 -21.78
C ARG A 454 -25.58 10.91 -22.99
N ARG A 455 -25.75 9.85 -23.78
CA ARG A 455 -26.66 9.85 -24.94
C ARG A 455 -28.11 9.96 -24.51
N GLY A 456 -28.51 9.25 -23.44
CA GLY A 456 -29.86 9.35 -22.86
C GLY A 456 -30.23 10.78 -22.49
N LYS A 457 -29.36 11.46 -21.72
CA LYS A 457 -29.56 12.87 -21.34
C LYS A 457 -29.74 13.81 -22.53
N GLN A 458 -28.93 13.65 -23.58
CA GLN A 458 -29.07 14.46 -24.80
C GLN A 458 -30.41 14.25 -25.51
N VAL A 459 -30.96 13.04 -25.49
CA VAL A 459 -32.28 12.76 -26.08
C VAL A 459 -33.39 13.39 -25.25
N GLU A 460 -33.31 13.34 -23.92
CA GLU A 460 -34.28 13.98 -23.01
C GLU A 460 -34.29 15.50 -23.18
N GLU A 461 -33.12 16.14 -23.23
CA GLU A 461 -32.99 17.59 -23.45
C GLU A 461 -33.55 18.05 -24.80
N VAL A 462 -33.41 17.23 -25.85
CA VAL A 462 -33.90 17.54 -27.20
C VAL A 462 -35.39 17.25 -27.36
N THR A 463 -35.91 16.22 -26.69
CA THR A 463 -37.32 15.79 -26.84
C THR A 463 -38.27 16.42 -25.82
N GLY A 464 -37.75 17.01 -24.74
CA GLY A 464 -38.56 17.63 -23.69
C GLY A 464 -39.36 16.63 -22.84
N THR A 465 -39.06 15.33 -22.96
CA THR A 465 -39.74 14.27 -22.23
C THR A 465 -38.92 13.90 -20.99
N LEU A 466 -39.39 14.31 -19.82
CA LEU A 466 -38.96 13.71 -18.53
C LEU A 466 -39.65 12.36 -18.43
N LEU A 467 -38.89 11.26 -18.48
CA LEU A 467 -39.41 9.92 -18.18
C LEU A 467 -39.32 9.62 -16.69
#